data_AF-A0A944C357-F1
#
_entry.id   AF-A0A944C357-F1
#
_cell.length_a   1.000
_cell.length_b   1.000
_cell.length_c   1.000
_cell.angle_alpha   90.00
_cell.angle_beta   90.00
_cell.angle_gamma   90.00
#
_symmetry.space_group_name_H-M   'P 1'
#
loop_
_entity.id
_entity.type
_entity.pdbx_description
1 polymer ?
#
loop_
_entity_poly.entity_id
_entity_poly.type
_entity_poly.pdbx_seq_one_letter_code
_entity_poly.pdbx_strand_id
1 'polypeptide(L)' 'ALDIYQNFIEGHNLTSEQERYLKNILDYVSVNGDIQTKNFTEYPLKAFNWRVTFGDHFVKLKDFVKQIHQVISATA' A
#
# COMPACT_ATOMS: atom_id res chain seq x y z
N ALA A 1 -8.76 -7.81 1.74
CA ALA A 1 -8.05 -6.58 1.33
C ALA A 1 -8.71 -5.32 1.92
N LEU A 2 -10.04 -5.16 1.81
CA LEU A 2 -10.76 -4.00 2.34
C LEU A 2 -10.60 -3.81 3.87
N ASP A 3 -10.72 -4.89 4.65
CA ASP A 3 -10.58 -4.80 6.12
C ASP A 3 -9.16 -4.39 6.56
N ILE A 4 -8.12 -4.87 5.85
CA ILE A 4 -6.73 -4.46 6.09
C ILE A 4 -6.55 -2.98 5.79
N TYR A 5 -7.19 -2.49 4.73
CA TYR A 5 -7.17 -1.07 4.38
C TYR A 5 -7.90 -0.22 5.43
N GLN A 6 -9.08 -0.64 5.90
CA GLN A 6 -9.82 0.04 6.95
C GLN A 6 -9.01 0.13 8.25
N ASN A 7 -8.39 -0.97 8.68
CA ASN A 7 -7.54 -0.98 9.88
C ASN A 7 -6.29 -0.09 9.73
N PHE A 8 -5.74 0.04 8.52
CA PHE A 8 -4.58 0.90 8.28
C PHE A 8 -4.92 2.39 8.38
N ILE A 9 -6.12 2.77 7.97
CA ILE A 9 -6.55 4.18 7.98
C ILE A 9 -7.31 4.57 9.26
N GLU A 10 -7.71 3.59 10.09
CA GLU A 10 -8.43 3.83 11.33
C GLU A 10 -7.58 4.68 12.30
N GLY A 11 -8.17 5.80 12.76
CA GLY A 11 -7.49 6.76 13.65
C GLY A 11 -6.43 7.63 12.98
N HIS A 12 -6.26 7.55 11.65
CA HIS A 12 -5.31 8.36 10.89
C HIS A 12 -6.03 9.41 10.04
N ASN A 13 -5.74 10.70 10.28
CA ASN A 13 -6.11 11.77 9.35
C ASN A 13 -5.10 11.78 8.19
N LEU A 14 -5.41 11.03 7.14
CA LEU A 14 -4.57 11.00 5.94
C LEU A 14 -4.64 12.32 5.19
N THR A 15 -3.51 12.71 4.58
CA THR A 15 -3.53 13.77 3.58
C THR A 15 -4.10 13.22 2.26
N SER A 16 -4.66 14.09 1.42
CA SER A 16 -5.17 13.68 0.10
C SER A 16 -4.09 13.01 -0.77
N GLU A 17 -2.81 13.35 -0.55
CA GLU A 17 -1.72 12.68 -1.24
C GLU A 17 -1.49 11.24 -0.74
N GLN A 18 -1.55 11.02 0.58
CA GLN A 18 -1.47 9.68 1.18
C GLN A 18 -2.64 8.81 0.70
N GLU A 19 -3.85 9.34 0.66
CA GLU A 19 -5.04 8.64 0.15
C GLU A 19 -4.85 8.24 -1.32
N ARG A 20 -4.39 9.17 -2.16
CA ARG A 20 -4.08 8.89 -3.58
C ARG A 20 -3.05 7.78 -3.71
N TYR A 21 -2.02 7.79 -2.89
CA TYR A 21 -0.94 6.79 -2.92
C TYR A 21 -1.46 5.40 -2.50
N LEU A 22 -2.29 5.33 -1.46
CA LEU A 22 -2.94 4.07 -1.07
C LEU A 22 -3.86 3.54 -2.18
N LYS A 23 -4.61 4.41 -2.84
CA LYS A 23 -5.43 4.02 -4.00
C LYS A 23 -4.58 3.41 -5.12
N ASN A 24 -3.40 3.96 -5.40
CA ASN A 24 -2.49 3.38 -6.41
C ASN A 24 -1.98 1.98 -6.04
N ILE A 25 -1.81 1.68 -4.75
CA ILE A 25 -1.49 0.31 -4.30
C ILE A 25 -2.65 -0.63 -4.61
N LEU A 26 -3.89 -0.24 -4.29
CA LEU A 26 -5.07 -1.05 -4.57
C LEU A 26 -5.32 -1.24 -6.08
N ASP A 27 -5.13 -0.18 -6.87
CA ASP A 27 -5.23 -0.22 -8.33
C ASP A 27 -4.15 -1.17 -8.91
N TYR A 28 -2.91 -1.10 -8.41
CA TYR A 28 -1.84 -2.00 -8.84
C TYR A 28 -2.16 -3.47 -8.54
N VAL A 29 -2.62 -3.77 -7.32
CA VAL A 29 -3.04 -5.13 -6.93
C VAL A 29 -4.17 -5.65 -7.81
N SER A 30 -5.15 -4.79 -8.10
CA SER A 30 -6.31 -5.18 -8.92
C SER A 30 -5.92 -5.55 -10.36
N VAL A 31 -4.85 -4.96 -10.88
CA VAL A 31 -4.33 -5.24 -12.24
C VAL A 31 -3.36 -6.43 -12.25
N ASN A 32 -2.47 -6.53 -11.27
CA ASN A 32 -1.37 -7.51 -11.26
C ASN A 32 -1.65 -8.76 -10.43
N GLY A 33 -2.74 -8.77 -9.67
CA GLY A 33 -3.15 -9.87 -8.79
C GLY A 33 -2.44 -9.89 -7.43
N ASP A 34 -1.27 -9.26 -7.30
CA ASP A 34 -0.48 -9.25 -6.06
C ASP A 34 0.39 -7.99 -5.94
N ILE A 35 0.95 -7.75 -4.75
CA ILE A 35 1.94 -6.70 -4.49
C ILE A 35 2.93 -7.14 -3.40
N GLN A 36 4.19 -6.78 -3.57
CA GLN A 36 5.25 -6.98 -2.59
C GLN A 36 6.00 -5.67 -2.35
N THR A 37 6.71 -5.56 -1.22
CA THR A 37 7.46 -4.33 -0.90
C THR A 37 8.55 -3.99 -1.93
N LYS A 38 9.06 -4.99 -2.68
CA LYS A 38 10.04 -4.77 -3.76
C LYS A 38 9.44 -3.90 -4.88
N ASN A 39 8.13 -3.99 -5.13
CA ASN A 39 7.49 -3.28 -6.22
C ASN A 39 7.51 -1.75 -6.01
N PHE A 40 7.71 -1.24 -4.79
CA PHE A 40 7.94 0.19 -4.56
C PHE A 40 9.18 0.74 -5.28
N THR A 41 10.10 -0.13 -5.67
CA THR A 41 11.31 0.22 -6.43
C THR A 41 11.16 -0.02 -7.94
N GLU A 42 9.99 -0.49 -8.39
CA GLU A 42 9.66 -0.85 -9.77
C GLU A 42 8.51 0.02 -10.29
N TYR A 43 8.43 0.25 -11.60
CA TYR A 43 7.32 1.00 -12.19
C TYR A 43 6.01 0.18 -12.15
N PRO A 44 4.84 0.85 -11.97
CA PRO A 44 4.67 2.30 -11.86
C PRO A 44 4.95 2.86 -10.46
N LEU A 45 5.06 2.02 -9.43
CA LEU A 45 5.12 2.45 -8.04
C LEU A 45 6.39 3.24 -7.69
N LYS A 46 7.49 3.04 -8.41
CA LYS A 46 8.73 3.82 -8.27
C LYS A 46 8.54 5.32 -8.51
N ALA A 47 7.50 5.72 -9.25
CA ALA A 47 7.24 7.13 -9.56
C ALA A 47 6.77 7.96 -8.34
N PHE A 48 6.41 7.31 -7.24
CA PHE A 48 5.85 7.96 -6.06
C PHE A 48 6.92 8.20 -4.98
N ASN A 49 6.82 9.33 -4.29
CA ASN A 49 7.74 9.73 -3.22
C ASN A 49 7.33 9.12 -1.86
N TRP A 50 7.18 7.79 -1.77
CA TRP A 50 6.58 7.09 -0.62
C TRP A 50 7.14 7.51 0.74
N ARG A 51 8.47 7.59 0.86
CA ARG A 51 9.12 7.94 2.13
C ARG A 51 8.83 9.38 2.56
N VAL A 52 8.71 10.29 1.61
CA VAL A 52 8.41 11.70 1.88
C VAL A 52 6.94 11.84 2.26
N THR A 53 6.03 11.24 1.49
CA THR A 53 4.58 11.33 1.69
C THR A 53 4.12 10.65 3.00
N PHE A 54 4.73 9.53 3.38
CA PHE A 54 4.34 8.80 4.60
C PHE A 54 5.23 9.08 5.81
N GLY A 55 6.41 9.66 5.64
CA GLY A 55 7.33 9.98 6.74
C GLY A 55 7.53 8.81 7.70
N ASP A 56 7.26 9.03 8.98
CA ASP A 56 7.37 8.02 10.05
C ASP A 56 6.39 6.85 9.87
N HIS A 57 5.30 7.04 9.12
CA HIS A 57 4.34 5.98 8.80
C HIS A 57 4.80 5.08 7.65
N PHE A 58 5.94 5.37 7.00
CA PHE A 58 6.41 4.57 5.87
C PHE A 58 6.68 3.09 6.26
N VAL A 59 7.12 2.84 7.50
CA VAL A 59 7.27 1.46 7.99
C VAL A 59 5.92 0.76 8.06
N LYS A 60 4.90 1.42 8.62
CA LYS A 60 3.53 0.89 8.68
C LYS A 60 2.98 0.62 7.27
N LEU A 61 3.27 1.49 6.30
CA LEU A 61 2.87 1.28 4.90
C LEU A 61 3.48 0.01 4.31
N LYS A 62 4.76 -0.27 4.59
CA LYS A 62 5.40 -1.51 4.15
C LYS A 62 4.74 -2.73 4.77
N ASP A 63 4.35 -2.65 6.05
CA ASP A 63 3.67 -3.75 6.74
C ASP A 63 2.23 -3.94 6.22
N PHE A 64 1.54 -2.87 5.86
CA PHE A 64 0.27 -2.92 5.14
C PHE A 64 0.38 -3.69 3.81
N VAL A 65 1.40 -3.38 2.99
CA VAL A 65 1.65 -4.11 1.73
C VAL A 65 1.94 -5.59 1.97
N LYS A 66 2.72 -5.94 3.00
CA LYS A 66 2.95 -7.35 3.37
C LYS A 66 1.67 -8.06 3.78
N GLN A 67 0.77 -7.40 4.52
CA GLN A 67 -0.51 -7.99 4.92
C GLN A 67 -1.41 -8.26 3.70
N ILE A 68 -1.44 -7.33 2.73
CA ILE A 68 -2.14 -7.56 1.46
C ILE A 68 -1.58 -8.79 0.76
N HIS A 69 -0.25 -8.85 0.59
CA HIS A 69 0.43 -9.99 -0.04
C HIS A 69 0.08 -11.33 0.61
N GLN A 70 0.08 -11.36 1.95
CA GLN A 70 -0.24 -12.56 2.73
C GLN A 70 -1.67 -13.03 2.49
N VAL A 71 -2.65 -12.12 2.48
CA VAL A 71 -4.05 -12.49 2.23
C VAL A 71 -4.23 -13.03 0.82
N ILE A 72 -3.62 -12.39 -0.18
CA ILE A 72 -3.70 -12.84 -1.57
C ILE A 72 -3.06 -14.23 -1.71
N SER A 73 -1.87 -14.41 -1.16
CA SER A 73 -1.12 -15.67 -1.23
C SER A 73 -1.80 -16.82 -0.48
N ALA A 74 -2.58 -16.53 0.56
CA ALA A 74 -3.35 -17.55 1.28
C ALA A 74 -4.61 -18.01 0.51
N THR A 75 -5.03 -17.24 -0.50
CA THR A 75 -6.22 -17.52 -1.32
C THR A 75 -5.90 -18.01 -2.74
N ALA A 76 -4.62 -18.02 -3.13
CA ALA A 76 -4.12 -18.52 -4.42
C ALA A 76 -3.75 -20.02 -4.32
#